data_AF-A0A2H5QSG1-F1
#
_entry.id   AF-A0A2H5QSG1-F1
#
_cell.length_a   1.000
_cell.length_b   1.000
_cell.length_c   1.000
_cell.angle_alpha   90.00
_cell.angle_beta   90.00
_cell.angle_gamma   90.00
#
_symmetry.space_group_name_H-M   'P 1'
#
loop_
_entity.id
_entity.type
_entity.pdbx_description
1 polymer ?
#
loop_
_entity_poly.entity_id
_entity_poly.type
_entity_poly.pdbx_seq_one_letter_code
_entity_poly.pdbx_strand_id
1 'polypeptide(L)'
;EESLYNAFENGVTADKIRLWESDLNKDEMTRVHYYDEFPSRDVFEAACDYARDRSGLQWEDSKKMRLVVKAEIHIHIREFLRGQNK
;
A
#
# COMPACT_ATOMS: atom_id res chain seq x y z
N GLU A 1 -6.04 32.75 -33.22
CA GLU A 1 -6.10 31.29 -33.44
C GLU A 1 -4.78 30.70 -32.97
N GLU A 2 -4.75 30.09 -31.79
CA GLU A 2 -3.54 29.43 -31.29
C GLU A 2 -3.42 28.08 -32.01
N SER A 3 -2.57 28.05 -33.03
CA SER A 3 -2.30 26.88 -33.86
C SER A 3 -1.80 25.70 -33.04
N LEU A 4 -2.29 24.49 -33.36
CA LEU A 4 -1.92 23.20 -32.74
C LEU A 4 -0.39 22.95 -32.69
N TYR A 5 0.38 23.62 -33.56
CA TYR A 5 1.84 23.60 -33.55
C TYR A 5 2.46 24.17 -32.25
N ASN A 6 1.87 25.22 -31.66
CA ASN A 6 2.37 25.77 -30.38
C ASN A 6 2.19 24.78 -29.22
N ALA A 7 1.20 23.90 -29.25
CA ALA A 7 0.99 22.91 -28.19
C ALA A 7 2.05 21.78 -28.22
N PHE A 8 2.67 21.54 -29.39
CA PHE A 8 3.70 20.52 -29.55
C PHE A 8 5.10 21.05 -29.17
N GLU A 9 5.41 22.32 -29.46
CA GLU A 9 6.68 22.95 -29.08
C GLU A 9 6.81 23.26 -27.58
N ASN A 10 5.70 23.46 -26.86
CA ASN A 10 5.75 23.88 -25.46
C ASN A 10 6.05 22.76 -24.46
N GLY A 11 6.27 21.51 -24.86
CA GLY A 11 6.57 20.37 -23.96
C GLY A 11 5.43 19.95 -23.02
N VAL A 12 4.45 20.83 -22.81
CA VAL A 12 3.26 20.68 -21.94
C VAL A 12 2.51 19.39 -22.23
N THR A 13 2.48 18.93 -23.48
CA THR A 13 1.79 17.70 -23.85
C THR A 13 2.53 16.46 -23.33
N ALA A 14 3.87 16.44 -23.38
CA ALA A 14 4.67 15.33 -22.88
C ALA A 14 4.74 15.29 -21.35
N ASP A 15 4.91 16.43 -20.69
CA ASP A 15 4.90 16.52 -19.23
C ASP A 15 3.54 16.15 -18.64
N LYS A 16 2.44 16.55 -19.31
CA LYS A 16 1.10 16.11 -18.93
C LYS A 16 0.96 14.61 -19.14
N ILE A 17 1.31 14.05 -20.30
CA ILE A 17 1.21 12.60 -20.55
C ILE A 17 1.98 11.80 -19.48
N ARG A 18 3.19 12.22 -19.12
CA ARG A 18 3.99 11.58 -18.06
C ARG A 18 3.37 11.72 -16.66
N LEU A 19 2.72 12.85 -16.38
CA LEU A 19 1.96 13.05 -15.15
C LEU A 19 0.75 12.10 -15.09
N TRP A 20 0.01 11.97 -16.19
CA TRP A 20 -1.10 11.02 -16.34
C TRP A 20 -0.64 9.57 -16.21
N GLU A 21 0.51 9.20 -16.80
CA GLU A 21 1.10 7.86 -16.62
C GLU A 21 1.54 7.60 -15.18
N SER A 22 2.07 8.60 -14.47
CA SER A 22 2.47 8.46 -13.07
C SER A 22 1.27 8.32 -12.12
N ASP A 23 0.16 9.00 -12.42
CA ASP A 23 -1.09 8.86 -11.67
C ASP A 23 -1.85 7.55 -12.01
N LEU A 24 -1.75 7.04 -13.25
CA LEU A 24 -2.31 5.73 -13.63
C LEU A 24 -1.48 4.54 -13.13
N ASN A 25 -0.15 4.67 -13.02
CA ASN A 25 0.74 3.63 -12.46
C ASN A 25 0.62 3.50 -10.92
N LYS A 26 -0.21 4.34 -10.28
CA LYS A 26 -0.47 4.31 -8.83
C LYS A 26 -1.52 3.27 -8.44
N ASP A 27 -2.31 2.79 -9.39
CA ASP A 27 -3.32 1.74 -9.21
C ASP A 27 -2.76 0.37 -9.57
N GLU A 28 -1.63 0.01 -8.94
CA GLU A 28 -1.37 -1.40 -8.75
C GLU A 28 -2.49 -1.91 -7.84
N MET A 29 -3.44 -2.67 -8.39
CA MET A 29 -4.45 -3.40 -7.60
C MET A 29 -3.74 -4.49 -6.80
N THR A 30 -2.91 -4.07 -5.86
CA THR A 30 -2.19 -4.96 -4.96
C THR A 30 -3.25 -5.57 -4.06
N ARG A 31 -3.44 -6.89 -4.18
CA ARG A 31 -4.34 -7.61 -3.28
C ARG A 31 -3.82 -7.43 -1.86
N VAL A 32 -4.64 -6.82 -1.00
CA VAL A 32 -4.31 -6.55 0.39
C VAL A 32 -5.32 -7.21 1.33
N HIS A 33 -4.85 -7.54 2.51
CA HIS A 33 -5.66 -8.04 3.60
C HIS A 33 -5.66 -7.04 4.74
N TYR A 34 -6.85 -6.75 5.24
CA TYR A 34 -7.09 -5.87 6.37
C TYR A 34 -7.23 -6.68 7.64
N TYR A 35 -6.54 -6.23 8.69
CA TYR A 35 -6.59 -6.78 10.04
C TYR A 35 -6.97 -5.67 11.01
N ASP A 36 -7.97 -5.95 11.82
CA ASP A 36 -8.41 -5.13 12.93
C ASP A 36 -8.73 -5.98 14.17
N GLU A 37 -9.10 -5.31 15.26
CA GLU A 37 -9.49 -5.94 16.53
C GLU A 37 -8.38 -6.83 17.12
N PHE A 38 -7.13 -6.35 17.09
CA PHE A 38 -6.02 -7.06 17.74
C PHE A 38 -6.27 -7.20 19.25
N PRO A 39 -6.00 -8.39 19.84
CA PRO A 39 -6.33 -8.68 21.23
C PRO A 39 -5.51 -7.86 22.23
N SER A 40 -4.29 -7.46 21.84
CA SER A 40 -3.37 -6.65 22.65
C SER A 40 -2.51 -5.78 21.74
N ARG A 41 -2.05 -4.65 22.27
CA ARG A 41 -1.12 -3.77 21.53
C ARG A 41 0.19 -4.47 21.18
N ASP A 42 0.68 -5.33 22.06
CA ASP A 42 1.90 -6.14 21.83
C ASP A 42 1.77 -7.04 20.58
N VAL A 43 0.60 -7.69 20.40
CA VAL A 43 0.32 -8.53 19.23
C VAL A 43 0.22 -7.70 17.95
N PHE A 44 -0.34 -6.50 18.03
CA PHE A 44 -0.37 -5.55 16.91
C PHE A 44 1.03 -5.09 16.53
N GLU A 45 1.86 -4.68 17.50
CA GLU A 45 3.24 -4.24 17.25
C GLU A 45 4.08 -5.36 16.65
N ALA A 46 3.94 -6.59 17.16
CA ALA A 46 4.63 -7.75 16.62
C ALA A 46 4.17 -8.09 15.19
N ALA A 47 2.87 -7.95 14.88
CA ALA A 47 2.35 -8.15 13.52
C ALA A 47 2.85 -7.07 12.55
N CYS A 48 2.95 -5.81 12.99
CA CYS A 48 3.52 -4.72 12.21
C CYS A 48 5.01 -4.93 11.93
N ASP A 49 5.78 -5.35 12.94
CA ASP A 49 7.21 -5.65 12.79
C ASP A 49 7.43 -6.80 11.80
N TYR A 50 6.63 -7.87 11.93
CA TYR A 50 6.65 -9.01 11.02
C TYR A 50 6.28 -8.63 9.58
N ALA A 51 5.28 -7.76 9.40
CA ALA A 51 4.88 -7.25 8.09
C ALA A 51 5.98 -6.38 7.45
N ARG A 52 6.67 -5.58 8.28
CA ARG A 52 7.72 -4.65 7.86
C ARG A 52 8.99 -5.39 7.44
N ASP A 53 9.41 -6.40 8.21
CA ASP A 53 10.56 -7.27 7.88
C ASP A 53 10.39 -7.91 6.49
N ARG A 54 9.18 -8.36 6.19
CA ARG A 54 8.86 -9.01 4.90
C ARG A 54 8.50 -8.04 3.78
N SER A 55 8.65 -6.73 3.98
CA SER A 55 8.28 -5.69 3.00
C SER A 55 6.84 -5.82 2.47
N GLY A 56 5.96 -6.43 3.27
CA GLY A 56 4.56 -6.68 2.95
C GLY A 56 3.60 -5.76 3.70
N LEU A 57 4.11 -4.88 4.56
CA LEU A 57 3.35 -3.82 5.19
C LEU A 57 2.93 -2.79 4.14
N GLN A 58 1.62 -2.60 3.95
CA GLN A 58 1.07 -1.56 3.07
C GLN A 58 0.63 -0.34 3.86
N TRP A 59 0.01 -0.53 5.03
CA TRP A 59 -0.46 0.56 5.89
C TRP A 59 -0.69 0.09 7.33
N GLU A 60 -0.51 0.98 8.29
CA GLU A 60 -0.79 0.74 9.71
C GLU A 60 -1.44 1.96 10.36
N ASP A 61 -2.33 1.72 11.34
CA ASP A 61 -2.88 2.73 12.25
C ASP A 61 -2.69 2.25 13.69
N SER A 62 -1.70 2.86 14.36
CA SER A 62 -1.35 2.51 15.74
C SER A 62 -2.37 2.98 16.77
N LYS A 63 -3.28 3.90 16.42
CA LYS A 63 -4.30 4.42 17.36
C LYS A 63 -5.48 3.46 17.46
N LYS A 64 -5.86 2.86 16.34
CA LYS A 64 -6.98 1.93 16.22
C LYS A 64 -6.54 0.48 16.15
N MET A 65 -5.22 0.21 16.20
CA MET A 65 -4.62 -1.12 16.03
C MET A 65 -5.12 -1.78 14.75
N ARG A 66 -4.83 -1.17 13.61
CA ARG A 66 -5.24 -1.67 12.29
C ARG A 66 -4.04 -1.81 11.40
N LEU A 67 -4.04 -2.88 10.61
CA LEU A 67 -2.92 -3.24 9.77
C LEU A 67 -3.45 -3.68 8.41
N VAL A 68 -2.84 -3.18 7.34
CA VAL A 68 -3.08 -3.63 5.98
C VAL A 68 -1.78 -4.21 5.44
N VAL A 69 -1.88 -5.45 4.98
CA VAL A 69 -0.73 -6.20 4.45
C VAL A 69 -1.00 -6.71 3.05
N LYS A 70 0.06 -6.88 2.26
CA LYS A 70 -0.02 -7.52 0.95
C LYS A 70 -0.45 -8.99 1.09
N ALA A 71 -1.19 -9.49 0.10
CA ALA A 71 -1.68 -10.87 0.08
C ALA A 71 -0.56 -11.91 0.13
N GLU A 72 0.64 -11.57 -0.35
CA GLU A 72 1.83 -12.41 -0.30
C GLU A 72 2.20 -12.82 1.14
N ILE A 73 1.96 -11.93 2.11
CA ILE A 73 2.30 -12.17 3.52
C ILE A 73 1.09 -12.54 4.39
N HIS A 74 -0.11 -12.56 3.81
CA HIS A 74 -1.36 -12.85 4.53
C HIS A 74 -1.34 -14.22 5.22
N ILE A 75 -0.88 -15.26 4.52
CA ILE A 75 -0.81 -16.62 5.07
C ILE A 75 0.11 -16.66 6.29
N HIS A 76 1.28 -16.03 6.17
CA HIS A 76 2.29 -15.99 7.23
C HIS A 76 1.83 -15.19 8.47
N ILE A 77 1.21 -14.03 8.29
CA ILE A 77 0.65 -13.25 9.40
C ILE A 77 -0.48 -14.02 10.08
N ARG A 78 -1.34 -14.68 9.30
CA ARG A 78 -2.44 -15.46 9.87
C ARG A 78 -1.93 -16.63 10.72
N GLU A 79 -0.85 -17.28 10.31
CA GLU A 79 -0.20 -18.32 11.10
C GLU A 79 0.48 -17.75 12.35
N PHE A 80 1.17 -16.63 12.23
CA PHE A 80 1.79 -15.92 13.36
C PHE A 80 0.74 -15.55 14.43
N LEU A 81 -0.37 -14.92 14.02
CA LEU A 81 -1.45 -14.53 14.92
C LEU A 81 -2.15 -15.73 15.57
N ARG A 82 -2.31 -16.85 14.85
CA ARG A 82 -2.82 -18.10 15.43
C ARG A 82 -1.90 -18.66 16.52
N GLY A 83 -0.58 -18.51 16.37
CA GLY A 83 0.40 -18.93 17.37
C GLY A 83 0.38 -18.08 18.64
N GLN A 84 0.04 -16.80 18.53
CA GLN A 84 -0.03 -15.85 19.64
C GLN A 84 -1.31 -15.96 20.48
N ASN A 85 -2.36 -16.62 19.97
CA ASN A 85 -3.64 -16.81 20.67
C ASN A 85 -3.70 -18.13 21.47
N LYS A 86 -2.54 -18.63 21.93
CA LYS A 86 -2.40 -19.89 22.68
C LYS A 86 -1.78 -19.61 24.03
#